data_AF-A0A923E2F2-F1
#
_entry.id   AF-A0A923E2F2-F1
#
_cell.length_a   1.000
_cell.length_b   1.000
_cell.length_c   1.000
_cell.angle_alpha   90.00
_cell.angle_beta   90.00
_cell.angle_gamma   90.00
#
_symmetry.space_group_name_H-M   'P 1'
#
loop_
_entity.id
_entity.type
_entity.pdbx_description
1 polymer ?
#
loop_
_entity_poly.entity_id
_entity_poly.type
_entity_poly.pdbx_seq_one_letter_code
_entity_poly.pdbx_strand_id
1 'polypeptide(L)' 'MEKEFKITSAKHYEETMINIFEMQEQEDPLTKAQIAEMEVMIKAADKYEAEEL' A
#
# COMPACT_ATOMS: atom_id res chain seq x y z
N MET A 1 11.03 5.08 15.10
CA MET A 1 11.55 5.06 13.72
C MET A 1 10.37 4.71 12.84
N GLU A 2 9.73 5.70 12.24
CA GLU A 2 8.75 5.43 11.20
C GLU A 2 9.52 4.79 10.05
N LYS A 3 9.21 3.53 9.73
CA LYS A 3 9.74 2.89 8.54
C LYS A 3 9.14 3.64 7.36
N GLU A 4 9.97 4.34 6.61
CA GLU A 4 9.54 4.97 5.36
C GLU A 4 9.22 3.86 4.36
N PHE A 5 7.93 3.66 4.07
CA PHE A 5 7.48 2.68 3.09
C PHE A 5 7.61 3.33 1.70
N LYS A 6 8.59 2.89 0.92
CA LYS A 6 8.86 3.39 -0.43
C LYS A 6 8.84 2.24 -1.43
N ILE A 7 8.06 2.40 -2.48
CA ILE A 7 8.05 1.49 -3.62
C ILE A 7 9.25 1.83 -4.52
N THR A 8 9.98 0.80 -4.95
CA THR A 8 11.30 0.93 -5.60
C THR A 8 11.37 0.21 -6.95
N SER A 9 10.30 -0.46 -7.35
CA SER A 9 10.23 -1.20 -8.62
C SER A 9 8.78 -1.48 -8.99
N ALA A 10 8.53 -1.75 -10.28
CA ALA A 10 7.22 -2.13 -10.78
C ALA A 10 6.66 -3.39 -10.10
N LYS A 11 7.53 -4.36 -9.79
CA LYS A 11 7.12 -5.57 -9.06
C LYS A 11 6.67 -5.26 -7.63
N HIS A 12 7.42 -4.41 -6.92
CA HIS A 12 7.03 -3.97 -5.58
C HIS A 12 5.72 -3.16 -5.62
N TYR A 13 5.50 -2.36 -6.67
CA TYR A 13 4.22 -1.68 -6.89
C TYR A 13 3.07 -2.67 -7.06
N GLU A 14 3.22 -3.64 -7.95
CA GLU A 14 2.20 -4.69 -8.18
C GLU A 14 1.86 -5.45 -6.89
N GLU A 15 2.88 -5.89 -6.14
CA GLU A 15 2.70 -6.56 -4.84
C GLU A 15 2.00 -5.65 -3.83
N THR A 16 2.31 -4.35 -3.81
CA THR A 16 1.65 -3.38 -2.92
C THR A 16 0.18 -3.21 -3.29
N MET A 17 -0.14 -3.11 -4.58
CA MET A 17 -1.52 -2.99 -5.04
C MET A 17 -2.34 -4.24 -4.72
N ILE A 18 -1.78 -5.43 -4.92
CA ILE A 18 -2.43 -6.70 -4.54
C ILE A 18 -2.76 -6.70 -3.04
N ASN A 19 -1.81 -6.33 -2.19
CA ASN A 19 -2.04 -6.29 -0.74
C ASN A 19 -3.14 -5.28 -0.36
N ILE A 20 -3.18 -4.10 -1.00
CA ILE A 20 -4.25 -3.13 -0.78
C ILE A 20 -5.60 -3.73 -1.18
N PHE A 21 -5.68 -4.40 -2.33
CA PHE A 21 -6.92 -5.04 -2.79
C PHE A 21 -7.38 -6.13 -1.83
N GLU A 22 -6.50 -7.04 -1.41
CA GLU A 22 -6.83 -8.08 -0.43
C GLU A 22 -7.32 -7.48 0.90
N MET A 23 -6.72 -6.37 1.34
CA MET A 23 -7.17 -5.65 2.53
C MET A 23 -8.54 -4.99 2.35
N GLN A 24 -8.93 -4.60 1.14
CA GLN A 24 -10.24 -4.01 0.87
C GLN A 24 -11.34 -5.07 0.68
N GLU A 25 -10.99 -6.25 0.18
CA GLU A 25 -11.93 -7.34 -0.11
C GLU A 25 -12.22 -8.26 1.09
N GLN A 26 -11.47 -8.13 2.19
CA GLN A 26 -11.71 -8.95 3.37
C GLN A 26 -13.12 -8.75 3.95
N GLU A 27 -13.74 -9.84 4.41
CA GLU A 27 -15.12 -9.81 4.93
C GLU A 27 -15.23 -9.06 6.27
N ASP A 28 -14.20 -9.15 7.11
CA ASP A 28 -14.16 -8.49 8.42
C ASP A 28 -13.65 -7.05 8.33
N PRO A 29 -14.18 -6.11 9.12
CA PRO A 29 -13.64 -4.75 9.14
C PRO A 29 -12.16 -4.72 9.54
N LEU A 30 -11.36 -4.01 8.75
CA LEU A 30 -9.95 -3.72 9.05
C LEU A 30 -9.79 -3.15 10.47
N THR A 31 -8.81 -3.65 11.21
CA THR A 31 -8.38 -3.01 12.46
C THR A 31 -7.74 -1.65 12.17
N LYS A 32 -7.72 -0.76 13.17
CA LYS A 32 -7.07 0.56 13.04
C LYS A 32 -5.61 0.48 12.60
N ALA A 33 -4.90 -0.57 13.00
CA ALA A 33 -3.50 -0.78 12.62
C ALA A 33 -3.40 -1.12 11.12
N GLN A 34 -4.26 -2.00 10.61
CA GLN A 34 -4.28 -2.36 9.19
C GLN A 34 -4.78 -1.19 8.32
N ILE A 35 -5.72 -0.37 8.80
CA ILE A 35 -6.10 0.88 8.12
C ILE A 35 -4.89 1.79 7.96
N ALA A 36 -4.14 2.01 9.05
CA ALA A 36 -2.94 2.86 9.00
C ALA A 36 -1.86 2.30 8.06
N GLU A 37 -1.69 0.97 8.04
CA GLU A 37 -0.78 0.30 7.10
C GLU A 37 -1.22 0.46 5.64
N MET A 38 -2.51 0.24 5.36
CA MET A 38 -3.10 0.42 4.04
C MET A 38 -2.96 1.88 3.56
N GLU A 39 -3.19 2.87 4.41
CA GLU A 39 -2.99 4.28 4.07
C GLU A 39 -1.54 4.61 3.69
N VAL A 40 -0.57 3.98 4.35
CA VAL A 40 0.85 4.15 4.02
C VAL A 40 1.17 3.51 2.67
N MET A 41 0.61 2.32 2.39
CA MET A 41 0.77 1.64 1.10
C MET A 41 0.15 2.44 -0.06
N ILE A 42 -1.07 2.96 0.12
CA ILE A 42 -1.75 3.81 -0.88
C ILE A 42 -0.91 5.04 -1.21
N LYS A 43 -0.42 5.76 -0.19
CA LYS A 43 0.42 6.95 -0.42
C LYS A 43 1.72 6.63 -1.18
N ALA A 44 2.31 5.48 -0.93
CA ALA A 44 3.52 5.06 -1.62
C ALA A 44 3.24 4.61 -3.06
N ALA A 45 2.08 3.97 -3.30
CA ALA A 45 1.59 3.62 -4.63
C ALA A 45 1.33 4.88 -5.46
N ASP A 46 0.57 5.84 -4.93
CA ASP A 46 0.29 7.13 -5.58
C ASP A 46 1.59 7.87 -5.95
N LYS A 47 2.56 7.86 -5.03
CA LYS A 47 3.87 8.49 -5.28
C LYS A 47 4.63 7.79 -6.40
N TYR A 48 4.67 6.45 -6.39
CA TYR A 48 5.37 5.69 -7.42
C TYR A 48 4.70 5.88 -8.80
N GLU A 49 3.37 5.87 -8.85
CA GLU A 49 2.62 6.13 -10.09
C GLU A 49 2.93 7.53 -10.64
N ALA A 50 2.93 8.57 -9.80
CA ALA A 50 3.25 9.93 -10.22
C ALA A 50 4.71 10.15 -10.67
N GLU A 51 5.66 9.37 -10.13
CA GLU A 51 7.09 9.49 -10.43
C GLU A 51 7.52 8.61 -11.63
N GLU A 52 6.88 7.46 -11.86
CA GLU A 52 7.41 6.38 -12.71
C GLU A 52 6.41 5.80 -13.76
N LEU A 53 5.11 6.17 -13.77
CA LEU A 53 4.10 5.68 -14.73
C LEU A 53 3.43 6.82 -15.53
#